data_AF-A0A957DTS2-F1
#
_entry.id   AF-A0A957DTS2-F1
#
_cell.length_a   1.000
_cell.length_b   1.000
_cell.length_c   1.000
_cell.angle_alpha   90.00
_cell.angle_beta   90.00
_cell.angle_gamma   90.00
#
_symmetry.space_group_name_H-M   'P 1'
#
loop_
_entity.id
_entity.type
_entity.pdbx_description
1 polymer ?
#
loop_
_entity_poly.entity_id
_entity_poly.type
_entity_poly.pdbx_seq_one_letter_code
_entity_poly.pdbx_strand_id
1 'polypeptide(L)'
;QDVLSPDLLAMYQAVPEGGYIDDKVRARNSLHAIEGPAITKFACESCHDVGKPAVDGSVGQCQECHQRHEFSLEQARKPETCNACHIGPDHPQWEIYQESPHGIAYATDGHTWDWEADPGTLDVTNFPAPTCATCHMSGFGGAATTHDVGDRLTWNLAAPISTRRPAWQDNMTRMQVVCSECHNSNFIETFYTDADKAVEQVNAWVIESDEIIQPLKDNGLLTDQPFDEPIDFVYFNLWHHWGRTAKFGTWMQGADYVQWHGAYEMLHDRAELIEMVNDKLEEAGLEPIDPGPPGPIE
;
A
#
# COMPACT_ATOMS: atom_id res chain seq x y z
N GLN A 1 -22.78 -8.40 -4.76
CA GLN A 1 -21.51 -8.34 -5.51
C GLN A 1 -21.87 -8.56 -6.96
N ASP A 2 -21.58 -7.58 -7.81
CA ASP A 2 -21.75 -7.77 -9.25
C ASP A 2 -20.66 -8.73 -9.71
N VAL A 3 -21.05 -9.96 -10.04
CA VAL A 3 -20.13 -11.00 -10.48
C VAL A 3 -19.62 -10.60 -11.86
N LEU A 4 -18.28 -10.50 -12.00
CA LEU A 4 -17.65 -10.26 -13.30
C LEU A 4 -18.13 -11.31 -14.31
N SER A 5 -18.35 -10.90 -15.56
CA SER A 5 -18.61 -11.88 -16.63
C SER A 5 -17.42 -12.85 -16.75
N PRO A 6 -17.61 -14.07 -17.30
CA PRO A 6 -16.51 -15.00 -17.51
C PRO A 6 -15.33 -14.38 -18.29
N ASP A 7 -15.62 -13.54 -19.28
CA ASP A 7 -14.61 -12.85 -20.08
C ASP A 7 -13.84 -11.80 -19.24
N LEU A 8 -14.55 -11.00 -18.45
CA LEU A 8 -13.93 -10.02 -17.55
C LEU A 8 -13.09 -10.68 -16.45
N LEU A 9 -13.56 -11.82 -15.93
CA LEU A 9 -12.81 -12.62 -14.97
C LEU A 9 -11.53 -13.19 -15.61
N ALA A 10 -11.62 -13.70 -16.84
CA ALA A 10 -10.46 -14.18 -17.57
C ALA A 10 -9.46 -13.05 -17.85
N MET A 11 -9.94 -11.85 -18.21
CA MET A 11 -9.10 -10.65 -18.37
C MET A 11 -8.38 -10.30 -17.05
N TYR A 12 -9.09 -10.27 -15.93
CA TYR A 12 -8.50 -10.01 -14.62
C TYR A 12 -7.43 -11.05 -14.26
N GLN A 13 -7.72 -12.33 -14.47
CA GLN A 13 -6.79 -13.43 -14.16
C GLN A 13 -5.58 -13.51 -15.11
N ALA A 14 -5.66 -12.85 -16.28
CA ALA A 14 -4.54 -12.74 -17.20
C ALA A 14 -3.50 -11.69 -16.77
N VAL A 15 -3.87 -10.77 -15.88
CA VAL A 15 -2.92 -9.86 -15.23
C VAL A 15 -2.06 -10.70 -14.28
N PRO A 16 -0.72 -10.62 -14.33
CA PRO A 16 0.16 -11.42 -13.47
C PRO A 16 -0.20 -11.35 -11.97
N GLU A 17 -0.62 -10.18 -11.52
CA GLU A 17 -1.11 -9.89 -10.17
C GLU A 17 -2.50 -10.45 -9.90
N GLY A 18 -3.38 -10.48 -10.90
CA GLY A 18 -4.78 -10.92 -10.76
C GLY A 18 -4.93 -12.41 -10.47
N GLY A 19 -3.93 -13.22 -10.82
CA GLY A 19 -3.87 -14.64 -10.45
C GLY A 19 -3.43 -14.90 -9.00
N TYR A 20 -2.86 -13.90 -8.31
CA TYR A 20 -2.32 -14.01 -6.95
C TYR A 20 -3.32 -13.60 -5.86
N ILE A 21 -4.43 -12.96 -6.26
CA ILE A 21 -5.44 -12.43 -5.35
C ILE A 21 -6.60 -13.43 -5.29
N ASP A 22 -6.75 -14.13 -4.17
CA ASP A 22 -7.86 -15.07 -3.97
C ASP A 22 -9.21 -14.34 -3.81
N ASP A 23 -10.31 -15.09 -3.77
CA ASP A 23 -11.66 -14.53 -3.58
C ASP A 23 -11.82 -13.72 -2.28
N LYS A 24 -11.04 -14.03 -1.24
CA LYS A 24 -11.09 -13.31 0.04
C LYS A 24 -10.38 -11.98 -0.04
N VAL A 25 -9.25 -11.90 -0.76
CA VAL A 25 -8.53 -10.64 -1.00
C VAL A 25 -9.24 -9.78 -2.05
N ARG A 26 -10.01 -10.39 -2.97
CA ARG A 26 -10.90 -9.66 -3.91
C ARG A 26 -12.15 -9.10 -3.26
N ALA A 27 -12.57 -9.64 -2.12
CA ALA A 27 -13.78 -9.20 -1.45
C ALA A 27 -13.60 -7.77 -0.90
N ARG A 28 -14.68 -6.99 -0.99
CA ARG A 28 -14.74 -5.70 -0.29
C ARG A 28 -14.67 -5.97 1.22
N ASN A 29 -13.95 -5.12 1.94
CA ASN A 29 -13.94 -5.13 3.40
C ASN A 29 -15.38 -5.01 3.95
N SER A 30 -15.67 -5.63 5.10
CA SER A 30 -16.98 -5.56 5.76
C SER A 30 -17.43 -4.12 6.04
N LEU A 31 -16.51 -3.18 6.28
CA LEU A 31 -16.79 -1.76 6.45
C LEU A 31 -17.58 -1.17 5.27
N HIS A 32 -17.28 -1.56 4.02
CA HIS A 32 -18.05 -1.12 2.86
C HIS A 32 -19.54 -1.49 3.00
N ALA A 33 -19.85 -2.69 3.52
CA ALA A 33 -21.23 -3.11 3.72
C ALA A 33 -21.89 -2.37 4.91
N ILE A 34 -21.14 -2.15 5.99
CA ILE A 34 -21.60 -1.48 7.21
C ILE A 34 -21.93 0.00 6.94
N GLU A 35 -21.06 0.71 6.22
CA GLU A 35 -21.21 2.14 5.89
C GLU A 35 -22.35 2.40 4.88
N GLY A 36 -22.55 1.45 3.96
CA GLY A 36 -23.63 1.48 2.99
C GLY A 36 -23.46 2.51 1.86
N PRO A 37 -24.34 2.46 0.84
CA PRO A 37 -24.16 3.15 -0.43
C PRO A 37 -24.17 4.68 -0.34
N ALA A 38 -24.74 5.25 0.72
CA ALA A 38 -24.75 6.70 0.93
C ALA A 38 -23.35 7.24 1.24
N ILE A 39 -22.52 6.44 1.91
CA ILE A 39 -21.13 6.77 2.25
C ILE A 39 -20.18 6.22 1.20
N THR A 40 -20.28 4.94 0.84
CA THR A 40 -19.31 4.29 -0.06
C THR A 40 -19.20 4.97 -1.42
N LYS A 41 -20.29 5.58 -1.90
CA LYS A 41 -20.29 6.37 -3.15
C LYS A 41 -19.30 7.53 -3.14
N PHE A 42 -19.09 8.16 -1.99
CA PHE A 42 -18.17 9.30 -1.84
C PHE A 42 -16.84 8.90 -1.19
N ALA A 43 -16.78 7.74 -0.55
CA ALA A 43 -15.56 7.15 0.00
C ALA A 43 -14.95 6.13 -0.98
N CYS A 44 -15.23 4.85 -0.79
CA CYS A 44 -14.56 3.75 -1.50
C CYS A 44 -14.67 3.84 -3.03
N GLU A 45 -15.86 4.13 -3.58
CA GLU A 45 -16.11 4.05 -5.02
C GLU A 45 -15.31 5.11 -5.80
N SER A 46 -15.08 6.29 -5.21
CA SER A 46 -14.30 7.37 -5.83
C SER A 46 -12.88 6.92 -6.22
N CYS A 47 -12.24 6.09 -5.40
CA CYS A 47 -10.86 5.63 -5.62
C CYS A 47 -10.80 4.24 -6.28
N HIS A 48 -11.74 3.35 -5.96
CA HIS A 48 -11.68 1.95 -6.38
C HIS A 48 -12.41 1.65 -7.68
N ASP A 49 -13.23 2.57 -8.22
CA ASP A 49 -13.91 2.37 -9.51
C ASP A 49 -12.98 2.57 -10.72
N VAL A 50 -11.70 2.89 -10.52
CA VAL A 50 -10.70 3.02 -11.61
C VAL A 50 -10.63 1.77 -12.51
N GLY A 51 -10.88 0.59 -11.94
CA GLY A 51 -10.93 -0.70 -12.65
C GLY A 51 -12.35 -1.22 -12.89
N LYS A 52 -13.39 -0.40 -12.73
CA LYS A 52 -14.78 -0.82 -12.91
C LYS A 52 -15.06 -1.09 -14.40
N PRO A 53 -15.64 -2.26 -14.75
CA PRO A 53 -16.04 -2.53 -16.13
C PRO A 53 -17.12 -1.56 -16.62
N ALA A 54 -16.96 -1.08 -17.85
CA ALA A 54 -17.93 -0.26 -18.55
C ALA A 54 -19.02 -1.11 -19.23
N VAL A 55 -20.07 -0.45 -19.71
CA VAL A 55 -21.23 -1.10 -20.38
C VAL A 55 -20.82 -1.83 -21.67
N ASP A 56 -19.79 -1.35 -22.35
CA ASP A 56 -19.25 -1.97 -23.57
C ASP A 56 -18.25 -3.11 -23.29
N GLY A 57 -18.02 -3.44 -22.00
CA GLY A 57 -17.11 -4.48 -21.57
C GLY A 57 -15.64 -4.04 -21.47
N SER A 58 -15.30 -2.79 -21.81
CA SER A 58 -13.97 -2.24 -21.53
C SER A 58 -13.75 -2.07 -20.02
N VAL A 59 -12.49 -2.09 -19.59
CA VAL A 59 -12.09 -1.94 -18.19
C VAL A 59 -11.08 -0.82 -18.09
N GLY A 60 -11.32 0.11 -17.16
CA GLY A 60 -10.42 1.22 -16.90
C GLY A 60 -11.10 2.57 -17.03
N GLN A 61 -10.74 3.48 -16.14
CA GLN A 61 -11.10 4.90 -16.21
C GLN A 61 -9.83 5.69 -16.52
N CYS A 62 -9.53 5.88 -17.81
CA CYS A 62 -8.26 6.48 -18.22
C CYS A 62 -8.07 7.92 -17.71
N GLN A 63 -9.16 8.63 -17.40
CA GLN A 63 -9.11 10.02 -16.97
C GLN A 63 -8.76 10.23 -15.49
N GLU A 64 -8.51 9.19 -14.69
CA GLU A 64 -8.24 9.37 -13.25
C GLU A 64 -6.88 10.05 -12.99
N CYS A 65 -5.89 9.87 -13.87
CA CYS A 65 -4.55 10.48 -13.72
C CYS A 65 -4.34 11.73 -14.59
N HIS A 66 -4.98 11.79 -15.77
CA HIS A 66 -4.95 12.96 -16.65
C HIS A 66 -6.39 13.35 -16.96
N GLN A 67 -6.88 14.31 -16.18
CA GLN A 67 -8.29 14.59 -16.02
C GLN A 67 -8.89 15.17 -17.28
N ARG A 68 -10.14 14.76 -17.53
CA ARG A 68 -10.99 15.44 -18.50
C ARG A 68 -11.18 16.90 -18.06
N HIS A 69 -11.22 17.87 -18.97
CA HIS A 69 -11.21 17.73 -20.42
C HIS A 69 -9.86 18.08 -21.07
N GLU A 70 -8.80 18.22 -20.27
CA GLU A 70 -7.51 18.68 -20.76
C GLU A 70 -6.60 17.52 -21.16
N PHE A 71 -6.65 16.40 -20.42
CA PHE A 71 -5.79 15.24 -20.65
C PHE A 71 -4.29 15.62 -20.68
N SER A 72 -3.87 16.43 -19.70
CA SER A 72 -2.52 16.98 -19.60
C SER A 72 -1.48 15.92 -19.24
N LEU A 73 -0.37 15.91 -19.97
CA LEU A 73 0.79 15.06 -19.69
C LEU A 73 1.53 15.54 -18.43
N GLU A 74 1.70 16.84 -18.26
CA GLU A 74 2.20 17.44 -17.02
C GLU A 74 1.39 16.97 -15.80
N GLN A 75 0.04 17.00 -15.86
CA GLN A 75 -0.80 16.54 -14.77
C GLN A 75 -0.55 15.07 -14.43
N ALA A 76 -0.44 14.19 -15.43
CA ALA A 76 -0.17 12.77 -15.23
C ALA A 76 1.19 12.50 -14.58
N ARG A 77 2.18 13.36 -14.84
CA ARG A 77 3.55 13.22 -14.33
C ARG A 77 3.73 13.79 -12.93
N LYS A 78 2.84 14.71 -12.53
CA LYS A 78 2.89 15.41 -11.26
C LYS A 78 2.32 14.55 -10.11
N PRO A 79 3.05 14.45 -8.97
CA PRO A 79 2.61 13.71 -7.79
C PRO A 79 1.18 14.00 -7.31
N GLU A 80 0.69 15.24 -7.48
CA GLU A 80 -0.61 15.69 -6.99
C GLU A 80 -1.78 14.90 -7.59
N THR A 81 -1.65 14.35 -8.80
CA THR A 81 -2.74 13.55 -9.37
C THR A 81 -2.93 12.22 -8.66
N CYS A 82 -1.87 11.66 -8.08
CA CYS A 82 -1.91 10.39 -7.36
C CYS A 82 -2.58 10.55 -5.98
N ASN A 83 -2.44 11.73 -5.36
CA ASN A 83 -3.00 12.08 -4.06
C ASN A 83 -4.53 12.01 -4.00
N ALA A 84 -5.22 12.00 -5.14
CA ALA A 84 -6.66 11.78 -5.15
C ALA A 84 -7.08 10.46 -4.49
N CYS A 85 -6.19 9.45 -4.51
CA CYS A 85 -6.46 8.10 -3.96
C CYS A 85 -5.35 7.60 -3.03
N HIS A 86 -4.08 7.92 -3.31
CA HIS A 86 -2.90 7.42 -2.59
C HIS A 86 -2.53 8.34 -1.42
N ILE A 87 -3.40 8.36 -0.42
CA ILE A 87 -3.37 9.27 0.73
C ILE A 87 -3.90 8.55 1.98
N GLY A 88 -3.68 9.12 3.16
CA GLY A 88 -4.45 8.77 4.35
C GLY A 88 -3.87 7.61 5.13
N PRO A 89 -4.59 7.12 6.16
CA PRO A 89 -3.99 6.36 7.25
C PRO A 89 -3.54 4.94 6.89
N ASP A 90 -4.10 4.33 5.84
CA ASP A 90 -3.79 2.96 5.44
C ASP A 90 -2.80 2.86 4.27
N HIS A 91 -2.62 3.95 3.55
CA HIS A 91 -1.66 4.04 2.46
C HIS A 91 -1.24 5.50 2.20
N PRO A 92 -0.46 6.12 3.11
CA PRO A 92 -0.10 7.54 3.05
C PRO A 92 1.02 7.83 2.04
N GLN A 93 0.94 7.30 0.81
CA GLN A 93 2.06 7.42 -0.14
C GLN A 93 2.32 8.87 -0.56
N TRP A 94 1.28 9.70 -0.68
CA TRP A 94 1.42 11.13 -0.93
C TRP A 94 2.21 11.81 0.19
N GLU A 95 1.82 11.58 1.44
CA GLU A 95 2.43 12.23 2.58
C GLU A 95 3.87 11.76 2.79
N ILE A 96 4.12 10.46 2.62
CA ILE A 96 5.46 9.88 2.62
C ILE A 96 6.33 10.51 1.53
N TYR A 97 5.81 10.63 0.31
CA TYR A 97 6.56 11.26 -0.78
C TYR A 97 6.93 12.69 -0.42
N GLN A 98 5.98 13.48 0.08
CA GLN A 98 6.17 14.89 0.40
C GLN A 98 7.23 15.12 1.49
N GLU A 99 7.35 14.24 2.49
CA GLU A 99 8.41 14.35 3.50
C GLU A 99 9.78 13.82 3.03
N SER A 100 9.78 12.93 2.03
CA SER A 100 11.01 12.29 1.56
C SER A 100 11.97 13.31 0.90
N PRO A 101 13.28 13.00 0.83
CA PRO A 101 14.23 13.83 0.08
C PRO A 101 13.81 14.07 -1.38
N HIS A 102 13.15 13.09 -2.01
CA HIS A 102 12.65 13.21 -3.38
C HIS A 102 11.51 14.23 -3.49
N GLY A 103 10.54 14.18 -2.57
CA GLY A 103 9.44 15.16 -2.52
C GLY A 103 9.91 16.56 -2.18
N ILE A 104 10.89 16.70 -1.28
CA ILE A 104 11.52 17.99 -0.97
C ILE A 104 12.16 18.60 -2.22
N ALA A 105 12.89 17.80 -3.01
CA ALA A 105 13.49 18.26 -4.27
C ALA A 105 12.42 18.69 -5.30
N TYR A 106 11.35 17.89 -5.44
CA TYR A 106 10.20 18.25 -6.27
C TYR A 106 9.52 19.54 -5.81
N ALA A 107 9.23 19.69 -4.52
CA ALA A 107 8.57 20.88 -3.99
C ALA A 107 9.42 22.14 -4.15
N THR A 108 10.75 22.01 -4.10
CA THR A 108 11.68 23.14 -4.21
C THR A 108 11.84 23.61 -5.66
N ASP A 109 12.13 22.68 -6.58
CA ASP A 109 12.56 23.03 -7.94
C ASP A 109 11.65 22.48 -9.05
N GLY A 110 10.63 21.68 -8.72
CA GLY A 110 9.77 20.99 -9.69
C GLY A 110 9.08 21.90 -10.70
N HIS A 111 8.82 23.16 -10.32
CA HIS A 111 8.26 24.17 -11.23
C HIS A 111 9.19 24.57 -12.39
N THR A 112 10.48 24.18 -12.34
CA THR A 112 11.48 24.46 -13.38
C THR A 112 11.71 23.28 -14.33
N TRP A 113 11.12 22.12 -14.05
CA TRP A 113 11.36 20.88 -14.79
C TRP A 113 10.58 20.85 -16.11
N ASP A 114 11.01 19.98 -17.03
CA ASP A 114 10.37 19.82 -18.34
C ASP A 114 9.26 18.76 -18.29
N TRP A 115 8.06 19.20 -17.91
CA TRP A 115 6.89 18.34 -17.74
C TRP A 115 6.29 17.83 -19.06
N GLU A 116 6.67 18.42 -20.20
CA GLU A 116 6.16 18.10 -21.53
C GLU A 116 7.22 17.41 -22.41
N ALA A 117 8.39 17.07 -21.84
CA ALA A 117 9.41 16.29 -22.53
C ALA A 117 8.83 15.01 -23.14
N ASP A 118 9.33 14.64 -24.32
CA ASP A 118 8.79 13.53 -25.10
C ASP A 118 8.80 12.21 -24.28
N PRO A 119 7.72 11.41 -24.32
CA PRO A 119 7.69 10.13 -23.64
C PRO A 119 8.85 9.21 -24.06
N GLY A 120 9.49 8.57 -23.08
CA GLY A 120 10.62 7.67 -23.32
C GLY A 120 11.97 8.37 -23.50
N THR A 121 12.02 9.71 -23.40
CA THR A 121 13.28 10.47 -23.39
C THR A 121 13.62 11.06 -22.02
N LEU A 122 12.80 10.79 -21.00
CA LEU A 122 12.98 11.41 -19.68
C LEU A 122 14.25 10.88 -19.02
N ASP A 123 15.07 11.79 -18.52
CA ASP A 123 16.21 11.47 -17.68
C ASP A 123 16.40 12.56 -16.61
N VAL A 124 17.52 12.48 -15.88
CA VAL A 124 17.88 13.40 -14.79
C VAL A 124 17.99 14.87 -15.23
N THR A 125 18.12 15.15 -16.53
CA THR A 125 18.15 16.53 -17.05
C THR A 125 16.76 17.14 -17.14
N ASN A 126 15.74 16.31 -17.38
CA ASN A 126 14.34 16.71 -17.35
C ASN A 126 13.78 16.68 -15.92
N PHE A 127 14.12 15.62 -15.17
CA PHE A 127 13.63 15.36 -13.81
C PHE A 127 14.80 15.06 -12.85
N PRO A 128 15.39 16.09 -12.21
CA PRO A 128 16.49 15.92 -11.26
C PRO A 128 16.14 15.14 -9.98
N ALA A 129 14.86 14.93 -9.69
CA ALA A 129 14.38 14.03 -8.65
C ALA A 129 13.13 13.28 -9.14
N PRO A 130 12.85 12.07 -8.63
CA PRO A 130 11.74 11.27 -9.11
C PRO A 130 10.39 11.78 -8.60
N THR A 131 9.34 11.56 -9.40
CA THR A 131 7.94 11.65 -8.98
C THR A 131 7.32 10.25 -8.89
N CYS A 132 6.06 10.17 -8.43
CA CYS A 132 5.27 8.94 -8.47
C CYS A 132 5.29 8.31 -9.86
N ALA A 133 5.07 9.13 -10.89
CA ALA A 133 5.06 8.68 -12.28
C ALA A 133 6.44 8.23 -12.75
N THR A 134 7.53 8.92 -12.39
CA THR A 134 8.91 8.51 -12.73
C THR A 134 9.21 7.09 -12.23
N CYS A 135 8.87 6.81 -10.97
CA CYS A 135 9.13 5.51 -10.35
C CYS A 135 8.21 4.41 -10.89
N HIS A 136 6.92 4.68 -11.10
CA HIS A 136 5.94 3.61 -11.32
C HIS A 136 5.45 3.45 -12.76
N MET A 137 5.60 4.45 -13.64
CA MET A 137 4.94 4.42 -14.96
C MET A 137 5.81 4.95 -16.11
N SER A 138 6.46 6.09 -15.93
CA SER A 138 7.18 6.79 -17.00
C SER A 138 8.44 6.03 -17.40
N GLY A 139 8.74 6.02 -18.70
CA GLY A 139 10.06 5.65 -19.17
C GLY A 139 11.07 6.70 -18.72
N PHE A 140 12.01 6.30 -17.88
CA PHE A 140 13.01 7.18 -17.26
C PHE A 140 14.37 6.52 -17.34
N GLY A 141 15.31 7.16 -18.04
CA GLY A 141 16.61 6.60 -18.37
C GLY A 141 16.48 5.25 -19.09
N GLY A 142 17.05 4.20 -18.50
CA GLY A 142 16.95 2.84 -19.04
C GLY A 142 15.57 2.16 -18.89
N ALA A 143 14.64 2.71 -18.11
CA ALA A 143 13.36 2.07 -17.83
C ALA A 143 12.33 2.36 -18.94
N ALA A 144 11.52 1.36 -19.30
CA ALA A 144 10.46 1.51 -20.30
C ALA A 144 9.16 2.10 -19.68
N THR A 145 8.40 2.85 -20.49
CA THR A 145 7.07 3.33 -20.10
C THR A 145 6.07 2.18 -19.98
N THR A 146 5.23 2.22 -18.95
CA THR A 146 4.15 1.25 -18.72
C THR A 146 2.92 1.93 -18.10
N HIS A 147 1.73 1.41 -18.38
CA HIS A 147 0.50 1.73 -17.65
C HIS A 147 0.10 0.63 -16.66
N ASP A 148 0.88 -0.46 -16.61
CA ASP A 148 0.79 -1.46 -15.57
C ASP A 148 1.65 -1.02 -14.38
N VAL A 149 1.01 -0.48 -13.35
CA VAL A 149 1.67 -0.01 -12.13
C VAL A 149 2.23 -1.17 -11.28
N GLY A 150 1.89 -2.43 -11.59
CA GLY A 150 2.44 -3.62 -10.97
C GLY A 150 3.84 -4.00 -11.47
N ASP A 151 4.20 -3.55 -12.69
CA ASP A 151 5.39 -3.96 -13.44
C ASP A 151 6.74 -3.70 -12.73
N ARG A 152 6.73 -2.81 -11.73
CA ARG A 152 7.91 -2.40 -10.95
C ARG A 152 7.76 -2.65 -9.44
N LEU A 153 6.72 -3.36 -9.01
CA LEU A 153 6.46 -3.63 -7.59
C LEU A 153 7.06 -4.96 -7.15
N THR A 154 7.85 -4.94 -6.09
CA THR A 154 8.48 -6.16 -5.53
C THR A 154 7.59 -6.86 -4.50
N TRP A 155 6.95 -6.08 -3.64
CA TRP A 155 6.13 -6.55 -2.53
C TRP A 155 4.65 -6.24 -2.74
N ASN A 156 3.77 -7.04 -2.12
CA ASN A 156 2.39 -6.67 -1.89
C ASN A 156 2.24 -5.99 -0.51
N LEU A 157 2.64 -4.71 -0.41
CA LEU A 157 2.71 -3.99 0.87
C LEU A 157 1.34 -3.74 1.53
N ALA A 158 0.24 -3.78 0.76
CA ALA A 158 -1.12 -3.59 1.27
C ALA A 158 -1.71 -4.85 1.94
N ALA A 159 -1.08 -6.02 1.77
CA ALA A 159 -1.53 -7.23 2.47
C ALA A 159 -1.25 -7.12 3.98
N PRO A 160 -2.02 -7.80 4.86
CA PRO A 160 -1.69 -7.91 6.28
C PRO A 160 -0.27 -8.47 6.45
N ILE A 161 -0.06 -9.68 5.91
CA ILE A 161 1.25 -10.30 5.76
C ILE A 161 1.72 -10.08 4.32
N SER A 162 2.72 -9.21 4.16
CA SER A 162 3.29 -8.90 2.86
C SER A 162 4.07 -10.08 2.31
N THR A 163 3.81 -10.41 1.06
CA THR A 163 4.55 -11.42 0.30
C THR A 163 5.14 -10.79 -0.97
N ARG A 164 6.14 -11.46 -1.53
CA ARG A 164 6.68 -11.08 -2.84
C ARG A 164 5.64 -11.31 -3.93
N ARG A 165 5.60 -10.41 -4.92
CA ARG A 165 4.76 -10.56 -6.11
C ARG A 165 5.28 -11.68 -7.03
N PRO A 166 4.44 -12.28 -7.89
CA PRO A 166 4.86 -13.40 -8.73
C PRO A 166 6.12 -13.15 -9.58
N ALA A 167 6.28 -11.95 -10.14
CA ALA A 167 7.43 -11.54 -10.96
C ALA A 167 8.40 -10.60 -10.22
N TRP A 168 8.48 -10.69 -8.89
CA TRP A 168 9.17 -9.69 -8.08
C TRP A 168 10.64 -9.46 -8.44
N GLN A 169 11.37 -10.48 -8.92
CA GLN A 169 12.77 -10.32 -9.31
C GLN A 169 12.91 -9.39 -10.52
N ASP A 170 12.09 -9.61 -11.55
CA ASP A 170 12.08 -8.77 -12.74
C ASP A 170 11.58 -7.36 -12.41
N ASN A 171 10.53 -7.27 -11.59
CA ASN A 171 9.97 -6.01 -11.12
C ASN A 171 11.00 -5.19 -10.32
N MET A 172 11.75 -5.86 -9.45
CA MET A 172 12.85 -5.26 -8.69
C MET A 172 13.93 -4.73 -9.63
N THR A 173 14.39 -5.53 -10.60
CA THR A 173 15.38 -5.07 -11.58
C THR A 173 14.88 -3.83 -12.34
N ARG A 174 13.62 -3.80 -12.77
CA ARG A 174 13.03 -2.63 -13.44
C ARG A 174 13.00 -1.39 -12.56
N MET A 175 12.66 -1.52 -11.28
CA MET A 175 12.70 -0.39 -10.35
C MET A 175 14.14 0.09 -10.09
N GLN A 176 15.09 -0.84 -9.91
CA GLN A 176 16.49 -0.50 -9.69
C GLN A 176 17.14 0.22 -10.88
N VAL A 177 16.66 -0.01 -12.11
CA VAL A 177 17.07 0.79 -13.28
C VAL A 177 16.72 2.26 -13.09
N VAL A 178 15.50 2.58 -12.61
CA VAL A 178 15.11 3.97 -12.29
C VAL A 178 16.02 4.56 -11.22
N CYS A 179 16.30 3.80 -10.15
CA CYS A 179 17.20 4.27 -9.08
C CYS A 179 18.63 4.54 -9.59
N SER A 180 19.10 3.74 -10.55
CA SER A 180 20.48 3.80 -11.07
C SER A 180 20.77 5.04 -11.91
N GLU A 181 19.74 5.77 -12.33
CA GLU A 181 19.92 7.06 -13.01
C GLU A 181 20.51 8.13 -12.07
N CYS A 182 20.30 7.99 -10.75
CA CYS A 182 20.78 8.95 -9.74
C CYS A 182 21.71 8.33 -8.69
N HIS A 183 21.50 7.07 -8.33
CA HIS A 183 22.19 6.41 -7.21
C HIS A 183 23.16 5.32 -7.68
N ASN A 184 24.21 5.10 -6.89
CA ASN A 184 25.15 4.01 -7.13
C ASN A 184 24.59 2.66 -6.62
N SER A 185 25.17 1.56 -7.09
CA SER A 185 24.77 0.20 -6.74
C SER A 185 24.82 -0.09 -5.23
N ASN A 186 25.83 0.41 -4.51
CA ASN A 186 25.98 0.15 -3.08
C ASN A 186 24.79 0.71 -2.28
N PHE A 187 24.34 1.92 -2.62
CA PHE A 187 23.16 2.52 -2.01
C PHE A 187 21.92 1.67 -2.28
N ILE A 188 21.70 1.29 -3.55
CA ILE A 188 20.52 0.54 -3.97
C ILE A 188 20.49 -0.83 -3.28
N GLU A 189 21.59 -1.58 -3.31
CA GLU A 189 21.68 -2.91 -2.68
C GLU A 189 21.45 -2.85 -1.17
N THR A 190 22.03 -1.86 -0.51
CA THR A 190 21.87 -1.67 0.94
C THR A 190 20.43 -1.29 1.28
N PHE A 191 19.84 -0.33 0.55
CA PHE A 191 18.45 0.08 0.73
C PHE A 191 17.48 -1.08 0.58
N TYR A 192 17.59 -1.87 -0.49
CA TYR A 192 16.72 -3.04 -0.69
C TYR A 192 16.89 -4.09 0.40
N THR A 193 18.14 -4.38 0.80
CA THR A 193 18.42 -5.35 1.86
C THR A 193 17.80 -4.95 3.20
N ASP A 194 17.91 -3.68 3.57
CA ASP A 194 17.38 -3.20 4.85
C ASP A 194 15.86 -3.01 4.79
N ALA A 195 15.31 -2.57 3.65
CA ALA A 195 13.87 -2.44 3.44
C ALA A 195 13.16 -3.81 3.46
N ASP A 196 13.79 -4.86 2.93
CA ASP A 196 13.26 -6.22 2.99
C ASP A 196 13.13 -6.72 4.44
N LYS A 197 14.16 -6.51 5.27
CA LYS A 197 14.12 -6.86 6.70
C LYS A 197 13.05 -6.08 7.46
N ALA A 198 12.85 -4.81 7.12
CA ALA A 198 11.80 -4.00 7.75
C ALA A 198 10.39 -4.52 7.40
N VAL A 199 10.17 -4.97 6.16
CA VAL A 199 8.89 -5.63 5.80
C VAL A 199 8.70 -6.93 6.58
N GLU A 200 9.75 -7.74 6.70
CA GLU A 200 9.71 -8.98 7.49
C GLU A 200 9.40 -8.68 8.97
N GLN A 201 10.04 -7.66 9.56
CA GLN A 201 9.77 -7.22 10.93
C GLN A 201 8.30 -6.83 11.14
N VAL A 202 7.74 -6.03 10.23
CA VAL A 202 6.33 -5.65 10.29
C VAL A 202 5.43 -6.88 10.17
N ASN A 203 5.74 -7.82 9.29
CA ASN A 203 5.00 -9.07 9.18
C ASN A 203 5.02 -9.86 10.50
N ALA A 204 6.15 -9.92 11.21
CA ALA A 204 6.21 -10.62 12.49
C ALA A 204 5.31 -9.99 13.56
N TRP A 205 5.25 -8.67 13.65
CA TRP A 205 4.31 -8.01 14.58
C TRP A 205 2.84 -8.25 14.21
N VAL A 206 2.51 -8.34 12.92
CA VAL A 206 1.15 -8.72 12.51
C VAL A 206 0.84 -10.18 12.87
N ILE A 207 1.78 -11.11 12.65
CA ILE A 207 1.62 -12.52 13.06
C ILE A 207 1.44 -12.62 14.58
N GLU A 208 2.23 -11.87 15.35
CA GLU A 208 2.10 -11.83 16.80
C GLU A 208 0.72 -11.31 17.23
N SER A 209 0.15 -10.32 16.53
CA SER A 209 -1.22 -9.86 16.80
C SER A 209 -2.27 -10.94 16.55
N ASP A 210 -2.05 -11.82 15.56
CA ASP A 210 -2.91 -12.98 15.31
C ASP A 210 -2.83 -13.98 16.48
N GLU A 211 -1.63 -14.20 17.01
CA GLU A 211 -1.38 -15.06 18.17
C GLU A 211 -2.00 -14.49 19.46
N ILE A 212 -1.90 -13.18 19.67
CA ILE A 212 -2.49 -12.47 20.81
C ILE A 212 -4.00 -12.63 20.86
N ILE A 213 -4.69 -12.51 19.72
CA ILE A 213 -6.16 -12.61 19.68
C ILE A 213 -6.68 -14.05 19.66
N GLN A 214 -5.83 -15.03 19.33
CA GLN A 214 -6.22 -16.43 19.13
C GLN A 214 -6.92 -17.07 20.35
N PRO A 215 -6.51 -16.83 21.61
CA PRO A 215 -7.21 -17.38 22.78
C PRO A 215 -8.68 -16.96 22.87
N LEU A 216 -9.02 -15.73 22.45
CA LEU A 216 -10.42 -15.30 22.43
C LEU A 216 -11.23 -16.07 21.38
N LYS A 217 -10.64 -16.28 20.20
CA LYS A 217 -11.25 -17.07 19.12
C LYS A 217 -11.48 -18.53 19.56
N ASP A 218 -10.47 -19.15 20.18
CA ASP A 218 -10.53 -20.55 20.63
C ASP A 218 -11.57 -20.77 21.73
N ASN A 219 -11.81 -19.77 22.57
CA ASN A 219 -12.79 -19.83 23.66
C ASN A 219 -14.17 -19.23 23.30
N GLY A 220 -14.35 -18.78 22.04
CA GLY A 220 -15.62 -18.19 21.59
C GLY A 220 -15.99 -16.89 22.32
N LEU A 221 -15.00 -16.06 22.65
CA LEU A 221 -15.14 -14.81 23.39
C LEU A 221 -15.22 -13.55 22.50
N LEU A 222 -15.30 -13.76 21.19
CA LEU A 222 -15.55 -12.73 20.18
C LEU A 222 -16.90 -12.98 19.53
N THR A 223 -17.58 -11.91 19.11
CA THR A 223 -18.78 -12.07 18.31
C THR A 223 -18.45 -12.45 16.86
N ASP A 224 -19.44 -13.00 16.13
CA ASP A 224 -19.33 -13.24 14.68
C ASP A 224 -19.53 -11.96 13.85
N GLN A 225 -20.03 -10.87 14.44
CA GLN A 225 -20.30 -9.63 13.72
C GLN A 225 -18.98 -8.85 13.57
N PRO A 226 -18.59 -8.45 12.36
CA PRO A 226 -17.34 -7.69 12.19
C PRO A 226 -17.52 -6.25 12.67
N PHE A 227 -16.50 -5.72 13.36
CA PHE A 227 -16.44 -4.32 13.80
C PHE A 227 -17.59 -3.92 14.75
N ASP A 228 -18.00 -4.83 15.62
CA ASP A 228 -19.02 -4.57 16.64
C ASP A 228 -18.43 -4.40 18.06
N GLU A 229 -17.15 -4.76 18.24
CA GLU A 229 -16.40 -4.59 19.48
C GLU A 229 -15.18 -3.67 19.28
N PRO A 230 -14.76 -2.86 20.28
CA PRO A 230 -13.56 -2.02 20.16
C PRO A 230 -12.28 -2.79 19.78
N ILE A 231 -12.14 -4.03 20.27
CA ILE A 231 -11.01 -4.90 19.96
C ILE A 231 -10.87 -5.20 18.47
N ASP A 232 -11.98 -5.23 17.71
CA ASP A 232 -11.96 -5.45 16.26
C ASP A 232 -11.23 -4.32 15.55
N PHE A 233 -11.44 -3.08 16.00
CA PHE A 233 -10.82 -1.90 15.40
C PHE A 233 -9.33 -1.83 15.74
N VAL A 234 -8.94 -2.12 16.99
CA VAL A 234 -7.52 -2.15 17.40
C VAL A 234 -6.76 -3.23 16.62
N TYR A 235 -7.30 -4.45 16.58
CA TYR A 235 -6.71 -5.55 15.83
C TYR A 235 -6.62 -5.25 14.32
N PHE A 236 -7.65 -4.61 13.75
CA PHE A 236 -7.64 -4.22 12.34
C PHE A 236 -6.64 -3.10 12.05
N ASN A 237 -6.62 -2.03 12.85
CA ASN A 237 -5.75 -0.87 12.65
C ASN A 237 -4.26 -1.24 12.72
N LEU A 238 -3.89 -2.14 13.64
CA LEU A 238 -2.52 -2.62 13.83
C LEU A 238 -1.86 -3.03 12.51
N TRP A 239 -2.55 -3.84 11.69
CA TRP A 239 -2.01 -4.23 10.39
C TRP A 239 -2.46 -3.31 9.24
N HIS A 240 -3.72 -2.86 9.25
CA HIS A 240 -4.33 -2.14 8.12
C HIS A 240 -3.82 -0.71 8.01
N HIS A 241 -3.77 0.04 9.11
CA HIS A 241 -3.26 1.40 9.11
C HIS A 241 -1.76 1.39 9.32
N TRP A 242 -1.33 0.90 10.47
CA TRP A 242 0.03 1.11 10.95
C TRP A 242 1.02 0.18 10.26
N GLY A 243 0.67 -1.09 10.09
CA GLY A 243 1.48 -2.06 9.34
C GLY A 243 1.70 -1.64 7.89
N ARG A 244 0.64 -1.22 7.18
CA ARG A 244 0.79 -0.69 5.82
C ARG A 244 1.62 0.58 5.79
N THR A 245 1.36 1.52 6.69
CA THR A 245 2.08 2.79 6.78
C THR A 245 3.57 2.59 7.00
N ALA A 246 3.98 1.75 7.96
CA ALA A 246 5.39 1.44 8.20
C ALA A 246 6.06 0.84 6.95
N LYS A 247 5.36 -0.07 6.27
CA LYS A 247 5.83 -0.72 5.04
C LYS A 247 6.00 0.26 3.88
N PHE A 248 5.03 1.13 3.64
CA PHE A 248 5.14 2.16 2.60
C PHE A 248 6.21 3.19 2.94
N GLY A 249 6.27 3.65 4.19
CA GLY A 249 7.29 4.59 4.69
C GLY A 249 8.70 4.06 4.42
N THR A 250 8.92 2.76 4.65
CA THR A 250 10.21 2.11 4.40
C THR A 250 10.61 2.21 2.93
N TRP A 251 9.71 1.80 2.02
CA TRP A 251 10.01 1.71 0.59
C TRP A 251 10.07 3.07 -0.13
N MET A 252 9.48 4.11 0.47
CA MET A 252 9.43 5.45 -0.11
C MET A 252 10.24 6.48 0.68
N GLN A 253 11.08 6.02 1.61
CA GLN A 253 12.01 6.85 2.40
C GLN A 253 11.34 7.92 3.28
N GLY A 254 10.15 7.62 3.81
CA GLY A 254 9.47 8.44 4.81
C GLY A 254 9.79 7.97 6.22
N ALA A 255 10.81 8.55 6.85
CA ALA A 255 11.26 8.11 8.17
C ALA A 255 10.20 8.31 9.26
N ASP A 256 9.38 9.35 9.17
CA ASP A 256 8.33 9.62 10.17
C ASP A 256 7.17 8.64 10.02
N TYR A 257 6.87 8.24 8.78
CA TYR A 257 5.89 7.20 8.48
C TYR A 257 6.38 5.77 8.77
N VAL A 258 7.68 5.53 8.73
CA VAL A 258 8.24 4.28 9.29
C VAL A 258 8.02 4.25 10.79
N GLN A 259 8.30 5.36 11.48
CA GLN A 259 8.33 5.40 12.94
C GLN A 259 7.01 5.85 13.57
N TRP A 260 6.78 7.16 13.64
CA TRP A 260 5.74 7.74 14.50
C TRP A 260 4.33 7.54 13.97
N HIS A 261 4.15 7.33 12.67
CA HIS A 261 2.85 6.96 12.10
C HIS A 261 2.73 5.46 11.75
N GLY A 262 3.78 4.68 12.03
CA GLY A 262 3.90 3.28 11.63
C GLY A 262 4.27 2.39 12.81
N ALA A 263 5.56 2.10 12.98
CA ALA A 263 6.06 1.17 13.99
C ALA A 263 5.64 1.54 15.43
N TYR A 264 5.63 2.83 15.77
CA TYR A 264 5.16 3.27 17.09
C TYR A 264 3.70 2.89 17.32
N GLU A 265 2.83 3.20 16.35
CA GLU A 265 1.39 2.92 16.44
C GLU A 265 1.10 1.41 16.43
N MET A 266 1.88 0.61 15.69
CA MET A 266 1.79 -0.84 15.77
C MET A 266 2.08 -1.36 17.18
N LEU A 267 3.14 -0.86 17.83
CA LEU A 267 3.51 -1.28 19.17
C LEU A 267 2.55 -0.75 20.24
N HIS A 268 1.96 0.43 20.01
CA HIS A 268 0.88 0.98 20.82
C HIS A 268 -0.36 0.08 20.76
N ASP A 269 -0.88 -0.19 19.57
CA ASP A 269 -2.07 -1.03 19.37
C ASP A 269 -1.82 -2.47 19.82
N ARG A 270 -0.58 -2.97 19.72
CA ARG A 270 -0.21 -4.27 20.31
C ARG A 270 -0.40 -4.28 21.83
N ALA A 271 0.02 -3.22 22.53
CA ALA A 271 -0.13 -3.13 23.98
C ALA A 271 -1.60 -3.04 24.39
N GLU A 272 -2.39 -2.23 23.68
CA GLU A 272 -3.84 -2.11 23.88
C GLU A 272 -4.55 -3.44 23.59
N LEU A 273 -4.16 -4.14 22.53
CA LEU A 273 -4.73 -5.45 22.19
C LEU A 273 -4.50 -6.49 23.29
N ILE A 274 -3.32 -6.52 23.91
CA ILE A 274 -3.02 -7.43 25.03
C ILE A 274 -3.93 -7.12 26.23
N GLU A 275 -4.11 -5.85 26.58
CA GLU A 275 -5.00 -5.43 27.67
C GLU A 275 -6.44 -5.89 27.40
N MET A 276 -6.98 -5.59 26.22
CA MET A 276 -8.34 -5.99 25.83
C MET A 276 -8.54 -7.51 25.80
N VAL A 277 -7.53 -8.27 25.36
CA VAL A 277 -7.56 -9.74 25.39
C VAL A 277 -7.59 -10.25 26.83
N ASN A 278 -6.71 -9.73 27.69
CA ASN A 278 -6.62 -10.16 29.07
C ASN A 278 -7.90 -9.85 29.86
N ASP A 279 -8.47 -8.66 29.68
CA ASP A 279 -9.75 -8.29 30.30
C ASP A 279 -10.85 -9.31 29.95
N LYS A 280 -10.99 -9.66 28.66
CA LYS A 280 -11.98 -10.65 28.19
C LYS A 280 -11.71 -12.06 28.73
N LEU A 281 -10.43 -12.48 28.81
CA LEU A 281 -10.06 -13.77 29.38
C LEU A 281 -10.39 -13.83 30.87
N GLU A 282 -10.04 -12.79 31.63
CA GLU A 282 -10.29 -12.71 33.08
C GLU A 282 -11.79 -12.69 33.39
N GLU A 283 -12.60 -11.94 32.62
CA GLU A 283 -14.06 -11.95 32.74
C GLU A 283 -14.66 -13.33 32.51
N ALA A 284 -14.05 -14.13 31.62
CA ALA A 284 -14.42 -15.52 31.36
C ALA A 284 -13.85 -16.52 32.39
N GLY A 285 -13.06 -16.06 33.36
CA GLY A 285 -12.39 -16.91 34.36
C GLY A 285 -11.23 -17.73 33.78
N LEU A 286 -10.63 -17.26 32.69
CA LEU A 286 -9.45 -17.85 32.05
C LEU A 286 -8.19 -17.09 32.47
N GLU A 287 -7.03 -17.74 32.36
CA GLU A 287 -5.73 -17.13 32.68
C GLU A 287 -5.35 -16.09 31.62
N PRO A 288 -4.83 -14.90 32.01
CA PRO A 288 -4.34 -13.91 31.07
C PRO A 288 -3.07 -14.38 30.34
N ILE A 289 -2.81 -13.80 29.17
CA ILE A 289 -1.59 -14.00 28.39
C ILE A 289 -0.51 -12.98 28.76
N ASP A 290 0.75 -13.40 28.60
CA ASP A 290 1.93 -12.52 28.65
C ASP A 290 2.88 -12.92 27.50
N PRO A 291 2.72 -12.33 26.30
CA PRO A 291 3.58 -12.60 25.15
C PRO A 291 4.99 -12.00 25.31
N GLY A 292 5.28 -11.30 26.42
CA GLY A 292 6.54 -10.60 26.63
C GLY A 292 6.63 -9.26 25.91
N PRO A 293 7.78 -8.57 26.01
CA PRO A 293 7.99 -7.29 25.33
C PRO A 293 8.08 -7.49 23.80
N PRO A 294 7.64 -6.49 23.00
CA PRO A 294 7.86 -6.55 21.57
C PRO A 294 9.37 -6.57 21.27
N GLY A 295 9.77 -7.34 20.26
CA GLY A 295 11.17 -7.52 19.90
C GLY A 295 11.41 -7.58 18.40
N PRO A 296 12.66 -7.34 17.96
CA PRO A 296 13.05 -7.60 16.59
C PRO A 296 13.03 -9.11 16.29
N ILE A 297 12.85 -9.47 15.03
CA ILE A 297 13.12 -10.83 14.54
C ILE A 297 14.63 -11.10 14.71
N GLU A 298 14.98 -12.22 15.32
CA GLU A 298 16.37 -12.70 15.44
C GLU A 298 16.96 -13.19 14.11
#